data_AF-A0A969WZ81-F1
#
_entry.id   AF-A0A969WZ81-F1
#
_cell.length_a   1.000
_cell.length_b   1.000
_cell.length_c   1.000
_cell.angle_alpha   90.00
_cell.angle_beta   90.00
_cell.angle_gamma   90.00
#
_symmetry.space_group_name_H-M   'P 1'
#
loop_
_entity.id
_entity.type
_entity.pdbx_description
1 polymer ?
#
loop_
_entity_poly.entity_id
_entity_poly.type
_entity_poly.pdbx_seq_one_letter_code
_entity_poly.pdbx_strand_id
1 'polypeptide(L)'
;YYIESDADGYLQNCSINKEKILPNGEMVGIHKLSNTFYKRMCAEYAIIVHEKPKLGYEYQLLYMSQHFSPVYVLHVEGLKWYEIDDIQDLRYAEENIIKYL
;
A
#
# COMPACT_ATOMS: atom_id res chain seq x y z
N TYR A 1 3.29 -1.74 5.56
CA TYR A 1 1.83 -1.83 5.84
C TYR A 1 1.34 -3.25 5.56
N TYR A 2 0.53 -3.81 6.45
CA TYR A 2 -0.17 -5.07 6.22
C TYR A 2 -1.40 -4.85 5.33
N ILE A 3 -1.64 -5.78 4.40
CA ILE A 3 -2.73 -5.74 3.42
C ILE A 3 -3.67 -6.91 3.66
N GLU A 4 -4.97 -6.63 3.59
CA GLU A 4 -6.05 -7.62 3.51
C GLU A 4 -6.76 -7.44 2.17
N SER A 5 -6.75 -8.51 1.37
CA SER A 5 -7.50 -8.62 0.13
C SER A 5 -8.56 -9.72 0.22
N ASP A 6 -9.65 -9.57 -0.53
CA ASP A 6 -10.67 -10.62 -0.61
C ASP A 6 -10.23 -11.83 -1.46
N ALA A 7 -11.12 -12.81 -1.59
CA ALA A 7 -10.87 -14.03 -2.35
C ALA A 7 -10.59 -13.79 -3.84
N ASP A 8 -11.06 -12.67 -4.40
CA ASP A 8 -10.82 -12.26 -5.78
C ASP A 8 -9.55 -11.39 -5.93
N GLY A 9 -8.86 -11.12 -4.81
CA GLY A 9 -7.62 -10.35 -4.75
C GLY A 9 -7.81 -8.85 -4.75
N TYR A 10 -9.01 -8.32 -4.43
CA TYR A 10 -9.21 -6.88 -4.30
C TYR A 10 -8.90 -6.38 -2.90
N LEU A 11 -8.28 -5.20 -2.81
CA LEU A 11 -7.93 -4.55 -1.55
C LEU A 11 -9.19 -4.23 -0.74
N GLN A 12 -9.33 -4.85 0.44
CA GLN A 12 -10.44 -4.65 1.37
C GLN A 12 -10.03 -3.90 2.63
N ASN A 13 -8.78 -4.03 3.07
CA ASN A 13 -8.28 -3.32 4.24
C ASN A 13 -6.75 -3.16 4.21
N CYS A 14 -6.23 -2.20 4.97
CA CYS A 14 -4.80 -2.06 5.23
C CYS A 14 -4.53 -1.47 6.62
N SER A 15 -3.45 -1.87 7.26
CA SER A 15 -3.07 -1.33 8.57
C SER A 15 -1.58 -1.47 8.85
N ILE A 16 -1.05 -0.57 9.69
CA ILE A 16 0.27 -0.77 10.33
C ILE A 16 0.18 -1.72 11.52
N ASN A 17 -1.03 -1.94 12.07
CA ASN A 17 -1.23 -2.89 13.16
C ASN A 17 -1.84 -4.18 12.61
N LYS A 18 -1.04 -5.24 12.61
CA LYS A 18 -1.40 -6.58 12.11
C LYS A 18 -2.65 -7.15 12.78
N GLU A 19 -2.90 -6.85 14.04
CA GLU A 19 -3.99 -7.40 14.84
C GLU A 19 -5.36 -6.81 14.49
N LYS A 20 -5.39 -5.70 13.75
CA LYS A 20 -6.63 -5.02 13.35
C LYS A 20 -7.27 -5.59 12.09
N ILE A 21 -6.56 -6.45 11.37
CA ILE A 21 -6.98 -7.00 10.08
C ILE A 21 -6.60 -8.49 10.00
N LEU A 22 -7.07 -9.18 8.96
CA LEU A 22 -6.62 -10.55 8.64
C LEU A 22 -5.68 -10.49 7.43
N PRO A 23 -4.39 -10.16 7.63
CA PRO A 23 -3.53 -9.82 6.52
C PRO A 23 -3.13 -11.05 5.71
N ASN A 24 -3.14 -10.89 4.40
CA ASN A 24 -2.66 -11.87 3.43
C ASN A 24 -1.49 -11.36 2.57
N GLY A 25 -0.91 -10.22 2.95
CA GLY A 25 0.31 -9.69 2.34
C GLY A 25 0.83 -8.42 3.02
N GLU A 26 1.91 -7.89 2.46
CA GLU A 26 2.51 -6.62 2.86
C GLU A 26 2.64 -5.71 1.64
N MET A 27 2.44 -4.41 1.85
CA MET A 27 2.49 -3.43 0.77
C MET A 27 3.94 -3.08 0.43
N VAL A 28 4.28 -3.24 -0.85
CA VAL A 28 5.60 -2.90 -1.41
C VAL A 28 5.75 -1.40 -1.72
N GLY A 29 4.64 -0.68 -1.90
CA GLY A 29 4.64 0.75 -2.28
C GLY A 29 4.75 1.02 -3.79
N ILE A 30 4.60 -0.01 -4.63
CA ILE A 30 4.60 0.11 -6.10
C ILE A 30 3.18 -0.10 -6.63
N HIS A 31 2.65 0.90 -7.34
CA HIS A 31 1.26 0.89 -7.83
C HIS A 31 1.19 1.17 -9.33
N LYS A 32 0.39 0.37 -10.04
CA LYS A 32 -0.02 0.66 -11.43
C LYS A 32 -1.45 1.17 -11.43
N LEU A 33 -1.61 2.49 -11.59
CA LEU A 33 -2.91 3.16 -11.57
C LEU A 33 -3.24 3.75 -12.94
N SER A 34 -4.52 3.74 -13.31
CA SER A 34 -4.97 4.51 -14.46
C SER A 34 -4.97 6.01 -14.14
N ASN A 35 -4.80 6.85 -15.16
CA ASN A 35 -4.82 8.30 -14.98
C ASN A 35 -6.19 8.79 -14.44
N THR A 36 -7.28 8.16 -14.86
CA THR A 36 -8.62 8.47 -14.37
C THR A 36 -8.77 8.14 -12.89
N PHE A 37 -8.27 6.98 -12.45
CA PHE A 37 -8.25 6.59 -11.04
C PHE A 37 -7.43 7.60 -10.21
N TYR A 38 -6.20 7.90 -10.64
CA TYR A 38 -5.31 8.83 -9.94
C TYR A 38 -5.94 10.22 -9.76
N LYS A 39 -6.51 10.79 -10.83
CA LYS A 39 -7.19 12.10 -10.77
C LYS A 39 -8.38 12.09 -9.80
N ARG A 40 -9.16 11.00 -9.79
CA ARG A 40 -10.28 10.87 -8.85
C ARG A 40 -9.77 10.78 -7.42
N MET A 41 -8.73 9.97 -7.17
CA MET A 41 -8.10 9.84 -5.86
C MET A 41 -7.65 11.20 -5.29
N CYS A 42 -7.02 12.04 -6.11
CA CYS A 42 -6.64 13.40 -5.70
C CYS A 42 -7.85 14.30 -5.41
N ALA A 43 -8.90 14.23 -6.25
CA ALA A 43 -10.12 15.01 -6.05
C ALA A 43 -10.84 14.63 -4.75
N GLU A 44 -10.90 13.34 -4.43
CA GLU A 44 -11.47 12.85 -3.16
C GLU A 44 -10.64 13.31 -1.96
N TYR A 45 -9.30 13.23 -2.04
CA TYR A 45 -8.45 13.70 -0.95
C TYR A 45 -8.57 15.22 -0.71
N ALA A 46 -8.72 16.01 -1.76
CA ALA A 46 -8.86 17.47 -1.67
C ALA A 46 -10.08 17.90 -0.83
N ILE A 47 -11.12 17.06 -0.72
CA ILE A 47 -12.30 17.33 0.11
C ILE A 47 -11.94 17.27 1.61
N ILE A 48 -11.06 16.34 2.01
CA ILE A 48 -10.75 16.05 3.41
C ILE A 48 -9.36 16.55 3.85
N VAL A 49 -8.59 17.17 2.97
CA VAL A 49 -7.19 17.57 3.23
C VAL A 49 -7.06 18.49 4.46
N HIS A 50 -8.04 19.35 4.71
CA HIS A 50 -8.03 20.24 5.88
C HIS A 50 -8.24 19.48 7.20
N GLU A 51 -8.99 18.37 7.17
CA GLU A 51 -9.24 17.53 8.34
C GLU A 51 -8.13 16.50 8.55
N LYS A 52 -7.59 15.94 7.46
CA LYS A 52 -6.57 14.88 7.47
C LYS A 52 -5.37 15.25 6.57
N PRO A 53 -4.61 16.30 6.91
CA PRO A 53 -3.52 16.80 6.06
C PRO A 53 -2.31 15.86 5.95
N LYS A 54 -2.23 14.84 6.82
CA LYS A 54 -1.16 13.83 6.85
C LYS A 54 -1.68 12.42 6.55
N LEU A 55 -2.81 12.32 5.84
CA LEU A 55 -3.34 11.02 5.47
C LEU A 55 -2.36 10.33 4.52
N GLY A 56 -1.89 9.15 4.91
CA GLY A 56 -1.11 8.29 4.02
C GLY A 56 -1.93 7.93 2.78
N TYR A 57 -1.28 7.90 1.61
CA TYR A 57 -1.94 7.61 0.34
C TYR A 57 -2.54 6.20 0.33
N GLU A 58 -2.04 5.29 1.17
CA GLU A 58 -2.52 3.93 1.38
C GLU A 58 -3.99 3.92 1.81
N TYR A 59 -4.36 4.82 2.72
CA TYR A 59 -5.74 4.95 3.18
C TYR A 59 -6.63 5.57 2.11
N GLN A 60 -6.09 6.43 1.25
CA GLN A 60 -6.83 6.95 0.11
C GLN A 60 -7.02 5.88 -0.97
N LEU A 61 -6.02 5.04 -1.23
CA LEU A 61 -6.14 3.86 -2.11
C LEU A 61 -7.21 2.90 -1.59
N LEU A 62 -7.24 2.64 -0.28
CA LEU A 62 -8.26 1.82 0.36
C LEU A 62 -9.66 2.41 0.15
N TYR A 63 -9.85 3.69 0.46
CA TYR A 63 -11.12 4.39 0.25
C TYR A 63 -11.56 4.31 -1.23
N MET A 64 -10.65 4.52 -2.16
CA MET A 64 -10.92 4.38 -3.58
C MET A 64 -11.35 2.96 -3.97
N SER A 65 -10.68 1.94 -3.44
CA SER A 65 -11.01 0.52 -3.66
C SER A 65 -12.43 0.18 -3.18
N GLN A 66 -12.79 0.64 -1.98
CA GLN A 66 -14.07 0.33 -1.34
C GLN A 66 -15.27 1.08 -1.94
N HIS A 67 -15.05 2.27 -2.52
CA HIS A 67 -16.16 3.17 -2.89
C HIS A 67 -16.28 3.49 -4.39
N PHE A 68 -15.21 3.39 -5.18
CA PHE A 68 -15.21 3.88 -6.57
C PHE A 68 -14.76 2.84 -7.58
N SER A 69 -13.59 2.25 -7.36
CA SER A 69 -12.98 1.32 -8.31
C SER A 69 -12.11 0.34 -7.55
N PRO A 70 -12.42 -0.97 -7.57
CA PRO A 70 -11.61 -1.97 -6.90
C PRO A 70 -10.13 -1.90 -7.28
N VAL A 71 -9.25 -2.01 -6.29
CA VAL A 71 -7.80 -2.06 -6.50
C VAL A 71 -7.35 -3.51 -6.34
N TYR A 72 -6.89 -4.12 -7.43
CA TYR A 72 -6.37 -5.49 -7.39
C TYR A 72 -4.97 -5.54 -6.74
N VAL A 73 -4.78 -6.48 -5.83
CA VAL A 73 -3.53 -6.77 -5.14
C VAL A 73 -2.83 -7.91 -5.85
N LEU A 74 -1.73 -7.61 -6.54
CA LEU A 74 -0.86 -8.62 -7.12
C LEU A 74 0.06 -9.19 -6.02
N HIS A 75 -0.28 -10.35 -5.49
CA HIS A 75 0.57 -11.05 -4.53
C HIS A 75 1.72 -11.77 -5.25
N VAL A 76 2.97 -11.48 -4.86
CA VAL A 76 4.18 -12.10 -5.41
C VAL A 76 4.95 -12.76 -4.28
N GLU A 77 4.80 -14.08 -4.17
CA GLU A 77 5.49 -14.86 -3.14
C GLU A 77 7.01 -14.83 -3.35
N GLY A 78 7.76 -14.60 -2.27
CA GLY A 78 9.22 -14.60 -2.30
C GLY A 78 9.85 -13.36 -2.93
N LEU A 79 9.07 -12.33 -3.28
CA LEU A 79 9.59 -11.05 -3.79
C LEU A 79 10.66 -10.49 -2.85
N LYS A 80 11.85 -10.23 -3.39
CA LYS A 80 12.94 -9.58 -2.65
C LYS A 80 12.80 -8.07 -2.82
N TRP A 81 12.42 -7.39 -1.74
CA TRP A 81 12.31 -5.94 -1.68
C TRP A 81 12.52 -5.48 -0.23
N TYR A 82 12.89 -4.21 -0.06
CA TYR A 82 12.99 -3.57 1.24
C TYR A 82 12.90 -2.05 1.06
N GLU A 83 12.11 -1.38 1.91
CA GLU A 83 12.02 0.08 1.97
C GLU A 83 13.18 0.62 2.82
N ILE A 84 13.79 1.74 2.42
CA ILE A 84 14.90 2.37 3.15
C ILE A 84 14.45 3.74 3.63
N ASP A 85 14.00 3.81 4.89
CA ASP A 85 13.60 5.06 5.53
C ASP A 85 14.73 5.64 6.38
N ASP A 86 15.55 4.78 6.99
CA ASP A 86 16.66 5.18 7.86
C ASP A 86 17.98 4.40 7.63
N ILE A 87 18.96 4.64 8.51
CA ILE A 87 20.29 4.02 8.41
C ILE A 87 20.28 2.54 8.82
N GLN A 88 19.34 2.14 9.68
CA GLN A 88 19.16 0.75 10.06
C GLN A 88 18.62 -0.04 8.88
N ASP A 89 17.66 0.53 8.16
CA ASP A 89 17.12 -0.07 6.95
C ASP A 89 18.17 -0.26 5.86
N LEU A 90 19.01 0.75 5.65
CA LEU A 90 20.12 0.66 4.70
C LEU A 90 21.04 -0.53 5.02
N ARG A 91 21.47 -0.64 6.29
CA ARG A 91 22.33 -1.75 6.73
C ARG A 91 21.66 -3.10 6.51
N TYR A 92 20.37 -3.20 6.85
CA TYR A 92 19.61 -4.42 6.63
C TYR A 92 19.58 -4.79 5.14
N ALA A 93 19.29 -3.82 4.27
CA ALA A 93 19.25 -4.03 2.83
C ALA A 93 20.60 -4.50 2.27
N GLU A 94 21.70 -3.89 2.69
CA GLU A 94 23.06 -4.26 2.28
C GLU A 94 23.41 -5.71 2.68
N GLU A 95 23.08 -6.11 3.90
CA GLU A 95 23.39 -7.44 4.43
C GLU A 95 22.46 -8.55 3.90
N ASN A 96 21.19 -8.21 3.63
CA ASN A 96 20.14 -9.21 3.43
C ASN A 96 19.48 -9.19 2.04
N ILE A 97 19.52 -8.07 1.31
CA ILE A 97 18.72 -7.87 0.09
C ILE A 97 19.62 -7.76 -1.15
N ILE A 98 20.70 -6.97 -1.09
CA ILE A 98 21.56 -6.69 -2.25
C ILE A 98 22.11 -7.96 -2.91
N LYS A 99 22.35 -9.03 -2.13
CA LYS A 99 22.81 -10.33 -2.67
C LYS A 99 21.87 -10.99 -3.68
N TYR A 100 20.64 -10.50 -3.82
CA TYR A 100 19.65 -10.98 -4.79
C TYR A 100 19.47 -10.05 -6.01
N LEU A 101 20.24 -8.96 -6.10
CA LEU A 101 20.28 -8.04 -7.24
C LEU A 101 21.43 -8.38 -8.20
#